data_AF-A0A1G8HX24-F1
#
_entry.id   AF-A0A1G8HX24-F1
#
_cell.length_a   1.000
_cell.length_b   1.000
_cell.length_c   1.000
_cell.angle_alpha   90.00
_cell.angle_beta   90.00
_cell.angle_gamma   90.00
#
_symmetry.space_group_name_H-M   'P 1'
#
loop_
_entity.id
_entity.type
_entity.pdbx_description
1 polymer ?
#
loop_
_entity_poly.entity_id
_entity_poly.type
_entity_poly.pdbx_seq_one_letter_code
_entity_poly.pdbx_strand_id
1 'polypeptide(L)' 'MRYLPRRLASAIPLPGNDCFVLDDHTAMFNVLDGDNNRVDIQLTTDPDIVKFCRDTFGAAWALATPYNEYHV' A
#
# COMPACT_ATOMS: atom_id res chain seq x y z
N MET A 1 -7.01 -9.58 -8.15
CA MET A 1 -7.24 -8.98 -6.83
C MET A 1 -6.93 -10.01 -5.75
N ARG A 2 -6.30 -9.62 -4.64
CA ARG A 2 -6.00 -10.47 -3.49
C ARG A 2 -6.44 -9.77 -2.20
N TYR A 3 -6.73 -10.54 -1.15
CA TYR A 3 -7.16 -10.03 0.16
C TYR A 3 -6.15 -10.46 1.22
N LEU A 4 -5.66 -9.49 2.00
CA LEU A 4 -4.79 -9.77 3.14
C LEU A 4 -5.64 -9.86 4.42
N PRO A 5 -5.75 -11.04 5.07
CA PRO A 5 -6.43 -11.15 6.35
C PRO A 5 -5.81 -10.20 7.38
N ARG A 6 -6.65 -9.40 8.06
CA ARG A 6 -6.21 -8.35 9.01
C ARG A 6 -5.22 -8.86 10.06
N ARG A 7 -5.42 -10.08 10.55
CA ARG A 7 -4.56 -10.75 11.55
C ARG A 7 -3.11 -10.98 11.09
N LEU A 8 -2.85 -10.96 9.77
CA LEU A 8 -1.52 -11.16 9.20
C LEU A 8 -0.81 -9.84 8.88
N ALA A 9 -1.52 -8.70 8.94
CA ALA A 9 -0.98 -7.41 8.54
C ALA A 9 -0.12 -6.73 9.61
N SER A 10 -0.24 -7.13 10.88
CA SER A 10 0.39 -6.42 12.02
C SER A 10 1.92 -6.38 11.98
N ALA A 11 2.56 -7.33 11.30
CA ALA A 11 4.03 -7.38 11.16
C ALA A 11 4.54 -6.76 9.85
N ILE A 12 3.65 -6.20 9.02
CA ILE A 12 4.00 -5.60 7.73
C ILE A 12 4.18 -4.10 7.90
N PRO A 13 5.29 -3.50 7.42
CA PRO A 13 5.51 -2.08 7.53
C PRO A 13 4.72 -1.33 6.43
N LEU A 14 3.42 -1.13 6.65
CA LEU A 14 2.53 -0.44 5.70
C LEU A 14 2.84 1.07 5.64
N PRO A 15 2.75 1.72 4.45
CA PRO A 15 2.68 3.17 4.33
C PRO A 15 1.56 3.75 5.19
N GLY A 16 1.81 4.91 5.79
CA GLY A 16 0.83 5.58 6.66
C GLY A 16 -0.36 6.18 5.90
N ASN A 17 -0.21 6.44 4.60
CA ASN A 17 -1.26 6.95 3.72
C ASN A 17 -1.46 6.00 2.53
N ASP A 18 -2.65 6.07 1.93
CA ASP A 18 -2.95 5.37 0.69
C ASP A 18 -1.95 5.78 -0.40
N CYS A 19 -1.30 4.81 -1.02
CA CYS A 19 -0.25 5.08 -1.99
C CYS A 19 -0.31 4.23 -3.26
N PHE A 20 0.27 4.77 -4.31
CA PHE A 20 0.58 4.08 -5.57
C PHE A 20 2.08 4.15 -5.82
N VAL A 21 2.63 3.08 -6.41
CA VAL A 21 3.97 3.09 -7.00
C VAL A 21 3.80 3.09 -8.51
N LEU A 22 4.34 4.10 -9.18
CA LEU A 22 4.27 4.30 -10.62
C LEU A 22 5.63 3.93 -11.22
N ASP A 23 5.61 2.95 -12.12
CA ASP A 23 6.78 2.44 -12.85
C ASP A 23 8.02 2.15 -11.98
N ASP A 24 7.82 1.76 -10.71
CA ASP A 24 8.90 1.56 -9.71
C ASP A 24 9.84 2.77 -9.52
N HIS A 25 9.44 3.97 -9.94
CA HIS A 25 10.26 5.18 -9.89
C HIS A 25 9.62 6.32 -9.10
N THR A 26 8.30 6.33 -8.96
CA THR A 26 7.58 7.39 -8.24
C THR A 26 6.59 6.79 -7.27
N ALA A 27 6.57 7.29 -6.04
CA ALA A 27 5.50 7.01 -5.09
C ALA A 27 4.55 8.22 -5.05
N MET A 28 3.26 7.95 -5.10
CA MET A 28 2.18 8.93 -4.97
C MET A 28 1.36 8.59 -3.74
N PHE A 29 1.19 9.52 -2.82
CA PHE A 29 0.36 9.39 -1.64
C PHE A 29 -0.88 10.27 -1.77
N ASN A 30 -2.06 9.69 -1.54
CA ASN A 30 -3.28 10.45 -1.31
C ASN A 30 -3.38 10.75 0.19
N VAL A 31 -3.41 12.03 0.54
CA VAL A 31 -3.69 12.44 1.91
C VAL A 31 -5.17 12.74 2.02
N LEU A 32 -5.85 12.00 2.90
CA LEU A 32 -7.28 12.13 3.13
C LEU A 32 -7.53 12.79 4.48
N ASP A 33 -8.59 13.58 4.58
CA ASP A 33 -9.10 14.08 5.87
C ASP A 33 -9.98 13.03 6.57
N GLY A 34 -10.53 13.41 7.73
CA GLY A 34 -11.42 12.53 8.53
C GLY A 34 -12.76 12.20 7.87
N ASP A 35 -13.18 13.00 6.88
CA ASP A 35 -14.40 12.78 6.09
C ASP A 35 -14.09 12.05 4.76
N ASN A 36 -12.87 11.50 4.64
CA ASN A 36 -12.40 10.74 3.49
C ASN A 36 -12.27 11.58 2.20
N ASN A 37 -12.23 12.91 2.31
CA ASN A 37 -11.94 13.78 1.17
C ASN A 37 -10.43 13.84 0.93
N ARG A 38 -10.03 13.82 -0.34
CA ARG A 38 -8.62 14.04 -0.70
C ARG A 38 -8.26 15.51 -0.55
N VAL A 39 -7.37 15.81 0.40
CA VAL A 39 -6.91 17.16 0.71
C VAL A 39 -5.53 17.47 0.14
N ASP A 40 -4.73 16.45 -0.18
CA ASP A 40 -3.40 16.63 -0.79
C ASP A 40 -3.01 15.40 -1.64
N ILE A 41 -2.07 15.62 -2.58
CA ILE A 41 -1.38 14.58 -3.35
C ILE A 41 0.11 14.84 -3.23
N GLN A 42 0.82 13.90 -2.61
CA GLN A 42 2.27 13.98 -2.44
C GLN A 42 2.95 13.05 -3.43
N LEU A 43 3.85 13.59 -4.24
CA LEU A 43 4.68 12.84 -5.17
C LEU A 43 6.12 12.84 -4.69
N THR A 44 6.76 11.69 -4.74
CA THR A 44 8.20 11.58 -4.45
C THR A 44 8.87 10.60 -5.38
N THR A 45 10.08 10.94 -5.78
CA THR A 45 11.02 10.09 -6.52
C THR A 45 12.20 9.66 -5.65
N ASP A 46 12.11 9.88 -4.34
CA ASP A 46 13.11 9.39 -3.39
C ASP A 46 13.19 7.85 -3.48
N PRO A 47 14.36 7.30 -3.83
CA PRO A 47 14.50 5.87 -4.08
C PRO A 47 14.24 5.01 -2.84
N ASP A 48 14.50 5.53 -1.63
CA ASP A 48 14.29 4.78 -0.39
C ASP A 48 12.79 4.70 -0.05
N ILE A 49 12.04 5.80 -0.28
CA ILE A 49 10.59 5.82 -0.09
C ILE A 49 9.88 4.94 -1.13
N VAL A 50 10.29 5.03 -2.40
CA VAL A 50 9.75 4.16 -3.47
C VAL A 50 10.04 2.70 -3.17
N LYS A 51 11.27 2.39 -2.72
CA LYS A 51 11.64 1.03 -2.30
C LYS A 51 10.79 0.54 -1.14
N PHE A 52 10.58 1.35 -0.11
CA PHE A 52 9.72 1.02 1.01
C PHE A 52 8.30 0.64 0.54
N CYS A 53 7.65 1.50 -0.24
CA CYS A 53 6.29 1.22 -0.74
C CYS A 53 6.23 -0.08 -1.55
N ARG A 54 7.17 -0.27 -2.50
CA ARG A 54 7.22 -1.47 -3.34
C ARG A 54 7.43 -2.74 -2.51
N ASP A 55 8.36 -2.72 -1.57
CA ASP A 55 8.67 -3.88 -0.73
C ASP A 55 7.48 -4.23 0.18
N THR A 56 6.76 -3.24 0.70
CA THR A 56 5.52 -3.45 1.46
C THR A 56 4.46 -4.15 0.61
N PHE A 57 4.23 -3.71 -0.64
CA PHE A 57 3.29 -4.40 -1.52
C PHE A 57 3.69 -5.86 -1.75
N GLY A 58 4.99 -6.14 -1.93
CA GLY A 58 5.51 -7.50 -2.03
C GLY A 58 5.22 -8.34 -0.78
N ALA A 59 5.49 -7.80 0.41
CA ALA A 59 5.23 -8.48 1.68
C ALA A 59 3.73 -8.75 1.90
N ALA A 60 2.88 -7.77 1.62
CA ALA A 60 1.42 -7.93 1.69
C ALA A 60 0.92 -8.99 0.70
N TRP A 61 1.45 -8.97 -0.53
CA TRP A 61 1.06 -9.89 -1.59
C TRP A 61 1.41 -11.34 -1.28
N ALA A 62 2.55 -11.59 -0.64
CA ALA A 62 2.98 -12.93 -0.23
C ALA A 62 2.08 -13.57 0.83
N LEU A 63 1.42 -12.74 1.65
CA LEU A 63 0.50 -13.19 2.71
C LEU A 63 -0.99 -13.14 2.28
N ALA A 64 -1.29 -12.52 1.14
CA ALA A 64 -2.65 -12.30 0.68
C ALA A 64 -3.21 -13.51 -0.08
N THR A 65 -4.49 -13.79 0.14
CA THR A 65 -5.23 -14.86 -0.52
C THR A 65 -5.80 -14.38 -1.86
N PRO A 66 -5.68 -15.15 -2.96
CA PRO A 66 -6.40 -14.89 -4.21
C PRO A 66 -7.90 -14.65 -3.97
N TYR A 67 -8.50 -13.70 -4.68
CA TYR A 67 -9.92 -13.35 -4.50
C TYR A 67 -10.86 -14.55 -4.60
N ASN A 68 -10.65 -15.42 -5.59
CA ASN A 68 -11.44 -16.62 -5.82
C ASN A 68 -11.27 -17.71 -4.73
N GLU A 69 -10.21 -17.62 -3.93
CA GLU A 69 -9.90 -18.55 -2.84
C GLU A 69 -10.16 -17.94 -1.46
N TYR A 70 -10.53 -16.67 -1.41
CA TYR A 70 -10.82 -15.98 -0.18
C TYR A 70 -12.24 -16.35 0.28
N HIS A 71 -12.30 -17.15 1.34
CA HIS A 71 -13.53 -17.55 2.01
C HIS A 71 -13.53 -16.90 3.41
N VAL A 72 -14.62 -16.21 3.74
CA VAL A 72 -14.77 -15.42 4.97
C VAL A 72 -14.78 -16.31 6.21
#